data_AF-A0A0Q5C9X3-F1
#
_entry.id   AF-A0A0Q5C9X3-F1
#
_cell.length_a   1.000
_cell.length_b   1.000
_cell.length_c   1.000
_cell.angle_alpha   90.00
_cell.angle_beta   90.00
_cell.angle_gamma   90.00
#
_symmetry.space_group_name_H-M   'P 1'
#
loop_
_entity.id
_entity.type
_entity.pdbx_description
1 polymer ?
#
loop_
_entity_poly.entity_id
_entity_poly.type
_entity_poly.pdbx_seq_one_letter_code
_entity_poly.pdbx_strand_id
1 'polypeptide(L)'
;MSSHLPPRGSRKPERQGQQPQPQPSKPGEEPPLWAPWYGIGLLAAVKRPFSKYTDFSGRASRGEYWWFFLAYSLVVVVLYAIFGILGIIFGVINANSLGNQAMAENVMAPPGFTAVKVLFQIIFVVLSLGLLLPYLALTCRRLHDANYPGPYFFLGLIPLIGPILLIVYLAGASKPEGARFDRPR
;
A
#
# COMPACT_ATOMS: atom_id res chain seq x y z
N MET A 1 -4.88 -24.11 66.43
CA MET A 1 -5.44 -24.40 65.10
C MET A 1 -4.98 -23.32 64.13
N SER A 2 -3.84 -23.54 63.48
CA SER A 2 -3.30 -22.65 62.45
C SER A 2 -3.97 -22.95 61.11
N SER A 3 -4.77 -22.02 60.60
CA SER A 3 -5.35 -22.07 59.26
C SER A 3 -4.33 -21.58 58.24
N HIS A 4 -3.63 -22.51 57.59
CA HIS A 4 -2.84 -22.22 56.39
C HIS A 4 -3.76 -21.89 55.21
N LEU A 5 -3.80 -20.63 54.80
CA LEU A 5 -4.37 -20.24 53.52
C LEU A 5 -3.29 -20.42 52.42
N PRO A 6 -3.63 -21.03 51.27
CA PRO A 6 -2.68 -21.14 50.16
C PRO A 6 -2.41 -19.76 49.52
N PRO A 7 -1.21 -19.54 48.97
CA PRO A 7 -0.85 -18.26 48.37
C PRO A 7 -1.72 -17.97 47.15
N ARG A 8 -2.32 -16.77 47.16
CA ARG A 8 -3.10 -16.20 46.07
C ARG A 8 -2.18 -16.04 44.85
N GLY A 9 -2.19 -17.05 43.98
CA GLY A 9 -1.49 -16.99 42.70
C GLY A 9 -1.86 -15.70 41.98
N SER A 10 -0.85 -14.88 41.70
CA SER A 10 -0.96 -13.68 40.88
C SER A 10 -1.50 -14.10 39.51
N ARG A 11 -2.81 -13.93 39.28
CA ARG A 11 -3.36 -13.95 37.92
C ARG A 11 -2.65 -12.82 37.20
N LYS A 12 -1.75 -13.17 36.27
CA LYS A 12 -1.31 -12.25 35.23
C LYS A 12 -2.58 -11.64 34.63
N PRO A 13 -2.63 -10.33 34.36
CA PRO A 13 -3.81 -9.74 33.75
C PRO A 13 -4.09 -10.51 32.46
N GLU A 14 -5.22 -11.20 32.42
CA GLU A 14 -5.77 -11.74 31.18
C GLU A 14 -5.78 -10.58 30.20
N ARG A 15 -5.07 -10.71 29.08
CA ARG A 15 -5.23 -9.82 27.92
C ARG A 15 -6.64 -10.04 27.36
N GLN A 16 -7.63 -9.51 28.05
CA GLN A 16 -9.01 -9.42 27.59
C GLN A 16 -8.99 -8.59 26.30
N GLY A 17 -9.22 -9.25 25.16
CA GLY A 17 -9.35 -8.59 23.85
C GLY A 17 -8.80 -9.34 22.64
N GLN A 18 -8.07 -10.45 22.82
CA GLN A 18 -7.58 -11.24 21.68
C GLN A 18 -8.55 -12.39 21.39
N GLN A 19 -9.51 -12.15 20.49
CA GLN A 19 -10.11 -13.27 19.73
C GLN A 19 -8.96 -14.10 19.14
N PRO A 20 -9.07 -15.45 19.06
CA PRO A 20 -8.05 -16.29 18.44
C PRO A 20 -7.97 -15.92 16.96
N GLN A 21 -7.06 -15.02 16.63
CA GLN A 21 -6.83 -14.65 15.24
C GLN A 21 -6.20 -15.88 14.56
N PRO A 22 -6.62 -16.24 13.34
CA PRO A 22 -6.02 -17.33 12.57
C PRO A 22 -4.63 -16.90 12.11
N GLN A 23 -3.72 -16.80 13.07
CA GLN A 23 -2.31 -16.64 12.86
C GLN A 23 -1.69 -18.03 12.64
N PRO A 24 -0.62 -18.12 11.86
CA PRO A 24 0.09 -19.37 11.62
C PRO A 24 0.39 -20.09 12.93
N SER A 25 -0.04 -21.35 13.03
CA SER A 25 0.21 -22.17 14.21
C SER A 25 1.67 -22.63 14.29
N LYS A 26 2.34 -22.66 13.13
CA LYS A 26 3.74 -23.06 12.94
C LYS A 26 4.54 -21.95 12.26
N PRO A 27 5.84 -21.81 12.58
CA PRO A 27 6.74 -20.93 11.83
C PRO A 27 6.77 -21.34 10.35
N GLY A 28 6.39 -20.42 9.45
CA GLY A 28 6.39 -20.64 8.00
C GLY A 28 5.04 -21.05 7.38
N GLU A 29 3.99 -21.28 8.19
CA GLU A 29 2.64 -21.47 7.66
C GLU A 29 2.06 -20.09 7.23
N GLU A 30 1.44 -20.02 6.05
CA GLU A 30 0.87 -18.75 5.55
C GLU A 30 -0.56 -18.59 6.08
N PRO A 31 -0.91 -17.44 6.68
CA PRO A 31 -2.28 -17.20 7.12
C PRO A 31 -3.20 -17.10 5.90
N PRO A 32 -4.48 -17.50 6.04
CA PRO A 32 -5.42 -17.45 4.95
C PRO A 32 -5.51 -16.02 4.40
N LEU A 33 -5.71 -15.90 3.09
CA LEU A 33 -5.56 -14.64 2.37
C LEU A 33 -6.53 -13.52 2.79
N TRP A 34 -7.60 -13.84 3.52
CA TRP A 34 -8.53 -12.86 4.10
C TRP A 34 -8.09 -12.35 5.49
N ALA A 35 -7.16 -13.04 6.15
CA ALA A 35 -6.67 -12.74 7.48
C ALA A 35 -5.38 -11.91 7.45
N PRO A 36 -5.16 -11.05 8.47
CA PRO A 36 -3.97 -10.21 8.56
C PRO A 36 -2.72 -11.04 8.86
N TRP A 37 -1.63 -10.81 8.13
CA TRP A 37 -0.35 -11.49 8.38
C TRP A 37 0.57 -10.63 9.24
N TYR A 38 0.65 -10.94 10.53
CA TYR A 38 1.57 -10.26 11.44
C TYR A 38 2.99 -10.81 11.29
N GLY A 39 3.99 -9.93 11.26
CA GLY A 39 5.40 -10.33 11.11
C GLY A 39 5.78 -10.79 9.70
N ILE A 40 5.00 -10.42 8.68
CA ILE A 40 5.32 -10.71 7.27
C ILE A 40 6.63 -10.04 6.84
N GLY A 41 7.44 -10.76 6.05
CA GLY A 41 8.65 -10.22 5.43
C GLY A 41 8.36 -9.41 4.15
N LEU A 42 9.30 -8.58 3.74
CA LEU A 42 9.17 -7.68 2.57
C LEU A 42 8.66 -8.40 1.31
N LEU A 43 9.31 -9.50 0.90
CA LEU A 43 8.97 -10.21 -0.33
C LEU A 43 7.54 -10.77 -0.31
N ALA A 44 7.13 -11.35 0.83
CA ALA A 44 5.79 -11.87 1.02
C ALA A 44 4.74 -10.74 1.01
N ALA A 45 5.05 -9.60 1.63
CA ALA A 45 4.20 -8.41 1.62
C ALA A 45 4.04 -7.81 0.22
N VAL A 46 5.06 -7.86 -0.62
CA VAL A 46 4.97 -7.42 -2.02
C VAL A 46 4.11 -8.36 -2.85
N LYS A 47 4.27 -9.68 -2.69
CA LYS A 47 3.55 -10.68 -3.50
C LYS A 47 2.06 -10.77 -3.15
N ARG A 48 1.72 -10.71 -1.86
CA ARG A 48 0.37 -11.04 -1.34
C ARG A 48 -0.76 -10.18 -1.94
N PRO A 49 -0.62 -8.85 -2.13
CA PRO A 49 -1.66 -8.04 -2.73
C PRO A 49 -1.96 -8.38 -4.19
N PHE A 50 -1.00 -8.88 -4.96
CA PHE A 50 -1.21 -9.31 -6.34
C PHE A 50 -2.03 -10.60 -6.44
N SER A 51 -2.05 -11.43 -5.39
CA SER A 51 -2.90 -12.62 -5.36
C SER A 51 -4.39 -12.30 -5.12
N LYS A 52 -4.70 -11.10 -4.62
CA LYS A 52 -6.06 -10.64 -4.29
C LYS A 52 -6.29 -9.17 -4.63
N TYR A 53 -5.87 -8.73 -5.81
CA TYR A 53 -5.98 -7.32 -6.18
C TYR A 53 -7.43 -6.87 -6.43
N THR A 54 -8.36 -7.81 -6.66
CA THR A 54 -9.80 -7.53 -6.86
C THR A 54 -10.67 -7.76 -5.62
N ASP A 55 -10.11 -8.28 -4.52
CA ASP A 55 -10.85 -8.51 -3.28
C ASP A 55 -10.51 -7.42 -2.26
N PHE A 56 -11.47 -6.51 -2.06
CA PHE A 56 -11.37 -5.43 -1.07
C PHE A 56 -11.79 -5.88 0.33
N SER A 57 -12.22 -7.13 0.50
CA SER A 57 -12.67 -7.68 1.79
C SER A 57 -11.49 -8.21 2.62
N GLY A 58 -11.72 -8.40 3.91
CA GLY A 58 -10.70 -8.90 4.84
C GLY A 58 -9.83 -7.81 5.43
N ARG A 59 -8.75 -8.23 6.09
CA ARG A 59 -7.86 -7.37 6.86
C ARG A 59 -6.40 -7.55 6.45
N ALA A 60 -5.64 -6.46 6.55
CA ALA A 60 -4.21 -6.45 6.36
C ALA A 60 -3.52 -5.89 7.61
N SER A 61 -2.44 -6.53 8.04
CA SER A 61 -1.68 -6.07 9.21
C SER A 61 -0.90 -4.79 8.87
N ARG A 62 -0.39 -4.11 9.90
CA ARG A 62 0.49 -2.94 9.71
C ARG A 62 1.74 -3.29 8.90
N GLY A 63 2.37 -4.42 9.23
CA GLY A 63 3.59 -4.87 8.54
C GLY A 63 3.34 -5.16 7.07
N GLU A 64 2.21 -5.79 6.75
CA GLU A 64 1.82 -6.07 5.36
C GLU A 64 1.62 -4.79 4.56
N TYR A 65 0.91 -3.81 5.14
CA TYR A 65 0.69 -2.51 4.50
C TYR A 65 1.99 -1.72 4.33
N TRP A 66 2.78 -1.55 5.39
CA TRP A 66 3.96 -0.67 5.36
C TRP A 66 5.10 -1.23 4.51
N TRP A 67 5.31 -2.55 4.50
CA TRP A 67 6.30 -3.14 3.60
C TRP A 67 5.92 -2.97 2.13
N PHE A 68 4.65 -3.19 1.79
CA PHE A 68 4.16 -2.94 0.44
C PHE A 68 4.24 -1.45 0.08
N PHE A 69 3.83 -0.56 0.98
CA PHE A 69 3.90 0.89 0.78
C PHE A 69 5.32 1.35 0.49
N LEU A 70 6.30 0.89 1.27
CA LEU A 70 7.72 1.22 1.07
C LEU A 70 8.22 0.70 -0.28
N ALA A 71 7.97 -0.56 -0.60
CA ALA A 71 8.37 -1.14 -1.89
C ALA A 71 7.71 -0.41 -3.08
N TYR A 72 6.41 -0.16 -3.00
CA TYR A 72 5.66 0.60 -4.00
C TYR A 72 6.22 2.02 -4.15
N SER A 73 6.44 2.73 -3.04
CA SER A 73 6.98 4.09 -3.06
C SER A 73 8.38 4.14 -3.67
N LEU A 74 9.22 3.13 -3.43
CA LEU A 74 10.55 3.04 -4.03
C LEU A 74 10.46 2.84 -5.55
N VAL A 75 9.62 1.91 -6.01
CA VAL A 75 9.39 1.68 -7.45
C VAL A 75 8.89 2.96 -8.13
N VAL A 76 7.92 3.63 -7.50
CA VAL A 76 7.35 4.88 -8.01
C VAL A 76 8.38 6.01 -8.06
N VAL A 77 9.19 6.20 -7.01
CA VAL A 77 10.27 7.20 -6.99
C VAL A 77 11.31 6.91 -8.07
N VAL A 78 11.73 5.65 -8.23
CA VAL A 78 12.70 5.25 -9.26
C VAL A 78 12.13 5.50 -10.66
N LEU A 79 10.86 5.15 -10.90
CA LEU A 79 10.19 5.46 -12.16
C LEU A 79 10.14 6.97 -12.40
N TYR A 80 9.64 7.77 -11.47
CA TYR A 80 9.62 9.23 -11.65
C TYR A 80 11.00 9.85 -11.86
N ALA A 81 12.03 9.35 -11.17
CA ALA A 81 13.40 9.81 -11.36
C ALA A 81 13.91 9.50 -12.77
N ILE A 82 13.72 8.28 -13.26
CA ILE A 82 14.10 7.89 -14.62
C ILE A 82 13.37 8.76 -15.65
N PHE A 83 12.05 8.89 -15.51
CA PHE A 83 11.23 9.69 -16.43
C PHE A 83 11.61 11.18 -16.38
N GLY A 84 11.87 11.72 -15.19
CA GLY A 84 12.33 13.09 -14.99
C GLY A 84 13.69 13.34 -15.63
N ILE A 85 14.66 12.45 -15.42
CA ILE A 85 16.00 12.53 -16.03
C ILE A 85 15.90 12.45 -17.55
N LEU A 86 15.13 11.49 -18.10
CA LEU A 86 14.90 11.38 -19.55
C LEU A 86 14.24 12.63 -20.12
N GLY A 87 13.26 13.19 -19.41
CA GLY A 87 12.59 14.45 -19.78
C GLY A 87 13.54 15.65 -19.77
N ILE A 88 14.43 15.75 -18.76
CA ILE A 88 15.45 16.80 -18.68
C ILE A 88 16.48 16.65 -19.80
N ILE A 89 17.01 15.44 -20.03
CA ILE A 89 17.96 15.16 -21.12
C ILE A 89 17.35 15.54 -22.46
N PHE A 90 16.09 15.13 -22.69
CA PHE A 90 15.36 15.53 -23.89
C PHE A 90 15.23 17.05 -23.99
N GLY A 91 14.77 17.72 -22.92
CA GLY A 91 14.64 19.18 -22.88
C GLY A 91 15.95 19.90 -23.21
N VAL A 92 17.07 19.44 -22.66
CA VAL A 92 18.42 20.00 -22.92
C VAL A 92 18.85 19.76 -24.37
N ILE A 93 18.65 18.56 -24.93
CA ILE A 93 19.01 18.28 -26.34
C ILE A 93 18.23 19.21 -27.31
N ASN A 94 16.94 19.45 -27.05
CA ASN A 94 16.11 20.36 -27.88
C ASN A 94 16.44 21.84 -27.63
N ALA A 95 16.76 22.22 -26.39
CA ALA A 95 17.14 23.60 -26.08
C ALA A 95 18.46 24.00 -26.76
N ASN A 96 19.38 23.04 -26.96
CA ASN A 96 20.64 23.27 -27.67
C ASN A 96 20.50 23.19 -29.20
N SER A 97 19.35 22.76 -29.73
CA SER A 97 19.09 22.66 -31.17
C SER A 97 18.52 23.95 -31.79
N LEU A 98 19.15 25.09 -31.47
CA LEU A 98 19.04 26.44 -32.06
C LEU A 98 18.18 27.45 -31.27
N GLY A 99 18.78 28.62 -31.01
CA GLY A 99 18.13 29.76 -30.35
C GLY A 99 16.78 30.13 -30.97
N ASN A 100 15.84 30.50 -30.10
CA ASN A 100 14.46 30.89 -30.36
C ASN A 100 13.52 29.79 -30.89
N GLN A 101 12.94 29.01 -29.98
CA GLN A 101 11.57 28.50 -30.15
C GLN A 101 10.75 28.71 -28.88
N ALA A 102 10.53 29.98 -28.54
CA ALA A 102 9.59 30.40 -27.48
C ALA A 102 8.11 30.11 -27.81
N MET A 103 7.79 29.23 -28.78
CA MET A 103 6.43 28.97 -29.29
C MET A 103 6.19 27.51 -29.73
N ALA A 104 6.92 26.52 -29.16
CA ALA A 104 6.83 25.13 -29.60
C ALA A 104 5.80 24.26 -28.83
N GLU A 105 4.65 24.81 -28.46
CA GLU A 105 3.53 23.96 -28.01
C GLU A 105 2.91 23.16 -29.19
N ASN A 106 3.19 23.53 -30.45
CA ASN A 106 2.66 22.87 -31.64
C ASN A 106 3.68 22.73 -32.79
N VAL A 107 4.98 22.63 -32.51
CA VAL A 107 5.95 22.22 -33.53
C VAL A 107 5.90 20.70 -33.58
N MET A 108 5.39 20.14 -34.68
CA MET A 108 5.30 18.71 -34.94
C MET A 108 6.67 18.07 -34.70
N ALA A 109 6.90 17.54 -33.48
CA ALA A 109 8.10 16.79 -33.22
C ALA A 109 8.13 15.64 -34.24
N PRO A 110 9.31 15.30 -34.80
CA PRO A 110 9.42 14.33 -35.88
C PRO A 110 8.53 13.12 -35.60
N PRO A 111 7.72 12.63 -36.56
CA PRO A 111 6.69 11.63 -36.29
C PRO A 111 7.18 10.43 -35.47
N GLY A 112 8.43 9.99 -35.70
CA GLY A 112 9.08 8.94 -34.92
C GLY A 112 9.31 9.29 -33.44
N PHE A 113 9.72 10.52 -33.12
CA PHE A 113 9.93 10.96 -31.74
C PHE A 113 8.61 11.06 -30.96
N THR A 114 7.59 11.66 -31.58
CA THR A 114 6.25 11.76 -30.97
C THR A 114 5.67 10.38 -30.68
N ALA A 115 5.84 9.43 -31.61
CA ALA A 115 5.40 8.05 -31.42
C ALA A 115 6.10 7.37 -30.23
N VAL A 116 7.41 7.54 -30.06
CA VAL A 116 8.16 6.97 -28.93
C VAL A 116 7.74 7.59 -27.60
N LYS A 117 7.55 8.91 -27.53
CA LYS A 117 7.04 9.59 -26.32
C LYS A 117 5.66 9.07 -25.92
N VAL A 118 4.74 8.97 -26.88
CA VAL A 118 3.38 8.47 -26.65
C VAL A 118 3.41 7.03 -26.20
N LEU A 119 4.23 6.18 -26.82
CA LEU A 119 4.40 4.78 -26.40
C LEU A 119 4.89 4.69 -24.94
N PHE A 120 5.91 5.47 -24.59
CA PHE A 120 6.45 5.52 -23.23
C PHE A 120 5.40 6.00 -22.21
N GLN A 121 4.60 7.00 -22.57
CA GLN A 121 3.48 7.48 -21.75
C GLN A 121 2.39 6.42 -21.59
N ILE A 122 2.04 5.69 -22.65
CA ILE A 122 1.07 4.58 -22.59
C ILE A 122 1.58 3.50 -21.64
N ILE A 123 2.84 3.08 -21.77
CA ILE A 123 3.46 2.08 -20.89
C ILE A 123 3.39 2.55 -19.43
N PHE A 124 3.72 3.82 -19.16
CA PHE A 124 3.63 4.39 -17.82
C PHE A 124 2.22 4.34 -17.24
N VAL A 125 1.21 4.73 -18.03
CA VAL A 125 -0.19 4.70 -17.60
C VAL A 125 -0.64 3.26 -17.32
N VAL A 126 -0.30 2.32 -18.20
CA VAL A 126 -0.65 0.89 -18.01
C VAL A 126 0.00 0.33 -16.74
N LEU A 127 1.29 0.61 -16.50
CA LEU A 127 1.98 0.18 -15.28
C LEU A 127 1.37 0.84 -14.04
N SER A 128 1.03 2.13 -14.11
CA SER A 128 0.41 2.86 -13.02
C SER A 128 -0.96 2.27 -12.65
N LEU A 129 -1.79 1.94 -13.65
CA LEU A 129 -3.10 1.31 -13.43
C LEU A 129 -2.96 -0.11 -12.86
N GLY A 130 -2.01 -0.91 -13.36
CA GLY A 130 -1.75 -2.26 -12.87
C GLY A 130 -1.31 -2.28 -11.40
N LEU A 131 -0.55 -1.27 -10.96
CA LEU A 131 -0.12 -1.14 -9.56
C LEU A 131 -1.14 -0.40 -8.67
N LEU A 132 -2.06 0.37 -9.26
CA LEU A 132 -3.09 1.11 -8.53
C LEU A 132 -4.08 0.18 -7.82
N LEU A 133 -4.55 -0.86 -8.51
CA LEU A 133 -5.51 -1.81 -7.95
C LEU A 133 -5.00 -2.53 -6.68
N PRO A 134 -3.82 -3.17 -6.66
CA PRO A 134 -3.31 -3.82 -5.45
C PRO A 134 -3.04 -2.81 -4.32
N TYR A 135 -2.61 -1.58 -4.63
CA TYR A 135 -2.44 -0.52 -3.64
C TYR A 135 -3.77 -0.12 -2.99
N LEU A 136 -4.82 0.06 -3.80
CA LEU A 136 -6.16 0.39 -3.32
C LEU A 136 -6.74 -0.75 -2.48
N ALA A 137 -6.63 -1.99 -2.97
CA ALA A 137 -7.11 -3.17 -2.27
C ALA A 137 -6.44 -3.34 -0.90
N LEU A 138 -5.13 -3.12 -0.81
CA LEU A 138 -4.42 -3.21 0.46
C LEU A 138 -4.78 -2.07 1.42
N THR A 139 -4.97 -0.87 0.90
CA THR A 139 -5.38 0.29 1.70
C THR A 139 -6.76 0.07 2.32
N CYS A 140 -7.74 -0.42 1.55
CA CYS A 140 -9.06 -0.80 2.06
C CYS A 140 -8.97 -1.87 3.16
N ARG A 141 -8.20 -2.95 2.92
CA ARG A 141 -8.00 -4.02 3.91
C ARG A 141 -7.33 -3.53 5.19
N ARG A 142 -6.42 -2.56 5.09
CA ARG A 142 -5.77 -1.97 6.25
C ARG A 142 -6.71 -1.04 7.03
N LEU A 143 -7.57 -0.28 6.34
CA LEU A 143 -8.63 0.51 6.98
C LEU A 143 -9.60 -0.39 7.75
N HIS A 144 -10.00 -1.52 7.17
CA HIS A 144 -10.83 -2.54 7.84
C HIS A 144 -10.17 -3.09 9.11
N ASP A 145 -8.85 -3.30 9.10
CA ASP A 145 -8.09 -3.75 10.28
C ASP A 145 -8.08 -2.71 11.42
N ALA A 146 -8.17 -1.42 11.09
CA ALA A 146 -8.37 -0.34 12.05
C ALA A 146 -9.85 -0.04 12.35
N ASN A 147 -10.77 -0.91 11.90
CA ASN A 147 -12.22 -0.81 12.02
C ASN A 147 -12.88 0.38 11.27
N TYR A 148 -12.21 0.94 10.26
CA TYR A 148 -12.80 1.96 9.39
C TYR A 148 -13.37 1.33 8.11
N PRO A 149 -14.51 1.82 7.59
CA PRO A 149 -15.07 1.31 6.35
C PRO A 149 -14.25 1.78 5.13
N GLY A 150 -14.22 0.98 4.07
CA GLY A 150 -13.43 1.24 2.84
C GLY A 150 -13.52 2.66 2.23
N PRO A 151 -14.67 3.37 2.24
CA PRO A 151 -14.75 4.72 1.67
C PRO A 151 -13.83 5.77 2.31
N TYR A 152 -13.27 5.52 3.50
CA TYR A 152 -12.27 6.41 4.11
C TYR A 152 -11.01 6.57 3.25
N PHE A 153 -10.77 5.67 2.30
CA PHE A 153 -9.76 5.84 1.27
C PHE A 153 -9.91 7.17 0.50
N PHE A 154 -11.14 7.59 0.21
CA PHE A 154 -11.42 8.81 -0.56
C PHE A 154 -11.00 10.09 0.16
N LEU A 155 -10.67 10.04 1.45
CA LEU A 155 -10.06 11.17 2.14
C LEU A 155 -8.78 11.62 1.43
N GLY A 156 -8.03 10.71 0.80
CA GLY A 156 -6.85 11.03 0.01
C GLY A 156 -7.11 11.95 -1.20
N LEU A 157 -8.37 12.10 -1.64
CA LEU A 157 -8.74 13.06 -2.70
C LEU A 157 -8.71 14.52 -2.24
N ILE A 158 -8.74 14.76 -0.92
CA ILE A 158 -8.59 16.10 -0.36
C ILE A 158 -7.09 16.43 -0.34
N PRO A 159 -6.62 17.41 -1.13
CA PRO A 159 -5.21 17.71 -1.19
C PRO A 159 -4.69 18.16 0.18
N LEU A 160 -3.42 17.85 0.45
CA LEU A 160 -2.68 18.15 1.68
C LEU A 160 -3.20 17.46 2.95
N ILE A 161 -4.44 17.72 3.38
CA ILE A 161 -5.01 17.22 4.65
C ILE A 161 -5.39 15.74 4.54
N GLY A 162 -5.96 15.35 3.41
CA GLY A 162 -6.44 13.99 3.15
C GLY A 162 -5.40 12.90 3.35
N PRO A 163 -4.25 12.97 2.67
CA PRO A 163 -3.15 12.02 2.84
C PRO A 163 -2.63 11.95 4.27
N ILE A 164 -2.59 13.06 5.00
CA ILE A 164 -2.14 13.09 6.41
C ILE A 164 -3.10 12.27 7.28
N LEU A 165 -4.41 12.53 7.18
CA LEU A 165 -5.42 11.76 7.92
C LEU A 165 -5.38 10.27 7.56
N LEU A 166 -5.22 9.97 6.27
CA LEU A 166 -5.15 8.60 5.79
C LEU A 166 -3.91 7.88 6.36
N ILE A 167 -2.74 8.53 6.38
CA ILE A 167 -1.53 7.99 7.03
C ILE A 167 -1.77 7.73 8.52
N VAL A 168 -2.42 8.64 9.24
CA VAL A 168 -2.74 8.45 10.67
C VAL A 168 -3.63 7.22 10.87
N TYR A 169 -4.67 7.05 10.06
CA TYR A 169 -5.55 5.88 10.14
C TYR A 169 -4.83 4.58 9.77
N LEU A 170 -3.95 4.60 8.76
CA LEU A 170 -3.18 3.44 8.31
C LEU A 170 -2.02 3.08 9.26
N ALA A 171 -1.51 4.04 10.03
CA ALA A 171 -0.53 3.82 11.11
C ALA A 171 -1.17 3.33 12.42
N GLY A 172 -2.47 3.60 12.62
CA GLY A 172 -3.22 3.34 13.84
C GLY A 172 -3.24 1.87 14.30
N ALA A 173 -3.65 1.61 15.54
CA ALA A 173 -3.68 0.24 16.05
C ALA A 173 -4.72 -0.65 15.37
N SER A 174 -4.39 -1.94 15.23
CA SER A 174 -5.35 -2.94 14.82
C SER A 174 -6.39 -3.07 15.94
N LYS A 175 -7.67 -3.09 15.55
CA LYS A 175 -8.81 -3.09 16.45
C LYS A 175 -9.52 -4.44 16.36
N PRO A 176 -9.89 -5.08 17.49
CA PRO A 176 -10.56 -6.38 17.45
C PRO A 176 -11.90 -6.31 16.70
N GLU A 177 -12.58 -5.16 16.73
CA GLU A 177 -13.84 -4.92 16.01
C GLU A 177 -13.70 -5.02 14.49
N GLY A 178 -12.48 -4.87 13.95
CA GLY A 178 -12.19 -5.05 12.53
C GLY A 178 -12.46 -6.47 12.03
N ALA A 179 -12.55 -7.46 12.92
CA ALA A 179 -12.87 -8.86 12.56
C ALA A 179 -14.21 -9.00 11.81
N ARG A 180 -15.12 -8.03 11.92
CA ARG A 180 -16.37 -8.00 11.15
C ARG A 180 -16.19 -7.97 9.63
N PHE A 181 -15.00 -7.55 9.16
CA PHE A 181 -14.67 -7.49 7.73
C PHE A 181 -14.01 -8.78 7.21
N ASP A 182 -13.74 -9.75 8.10
CA ASP A 182 -13.21 -11.05 7.71
C ASP A 182 -14.26 -11.85 6.94
N ARG A 183 -13.84 -12.43 5.82
CA ARG A 183 -14.70 -13.29 5.00
C ARG A 183 -13.94 -14.58 4.66
N PRO A 184 -14.10 -15.65 5.46
CA PRO A 184 -13.57 -16.95 5.10
C PRO A 184 -14.28 -17.43 3.84
N ARG A 185 -13.51 -17.56 2.75
CA ARG A 185 -13.92 -18.06 1.45
C ARG A 185 -12.84 -19.00 0.95
#